data_AF-A0A8T5VTV3-F1
#
_entry.id   AF-A0A8T5VTV3-F1
#
_cell.length_a   1.000
_cell.length_b   1.000
_cell.length_c   1.000
_cell.angle_alpha   90.00
_cell.angle_beta   90.00
_cell.angle_gamma   90.00
#
_symmetry.space_group_name_H-M   'P 1'
#
loop_
_entity.id
_entity.type
_entity.pdbx_description
1 polymer ?
#
loop_
_entity_poly.entity_id
_entity_poly.type
_entity_poly.pdbx_seq_one_letter_code
_entity_poly.pdbx_strand_id
1 'polypeptide(L)'
;MPRAKTTKKNAAKTTKTAPKRSYLKQTDVPNASLADALRIPKAIDENFGGRATAPLQVALALKVDPGGSQLRVLSGASMAFGLIEGGAQAQTISLTPLARSILRPTSEEQDAAARREAVLRPRVFKEFLERYDKHAFPRADIAVNVLEELGVPREKCTEVLDRLQESANAAGFLQVGKDKTYVFLGDVAIATPANQEQPGALDDAGPQQQDEPAEPAAPAPPTAVLPPSLSTLAPLTTPNSDVSHNATMVAAVADDARRRKVFVTHGKDKTFVDPIKRMLEYGELEPIVSVERTSVSKPVPDKVMDDMRMSGAAIIHVDAERILKDDDSNEHVIINPNVLIEIGAAMAFYGRRFVLLVRDGVKLPSNLQGLFEVRYKGDTLDADATMQLLEAMREMKTLPLPTKVGL
;
A
#
# COMPACT_ATOMS: atom_id res chain seq x y z
N MET A 1 -28.56 -10.17 75.73
CA MET A 1 -28.14 -8.85 75.18
C MET A 1 -27.32 -9.10 73.91
N PRO A 2 -27.93 -9.03 72.71
CA PRO A 2 -27.24 -9.24 71.44
C PRO A 2 -26.46 -7.99 71.03
N ARG A 3 -25.22 -8.18 70.55
CA ARG A 3 -24.32 -7.10 70.10
C ARG A 3 -24.77 -6.51 68.76
N ALA A 4 -24.76 -5.18 68.71
CA ALA A 4 -25.20 -4.34 67.59
C ALA A 4 -24.41 -4.60 66.29
N LYS A 5 -25.15 -4.63 65.17
CA LYS A 5 -24.62 -4.64 63.81
C LYS A 5 -24.29 -3.21 63.36
N THR A 6 -23.02 -2.93 63.11
CA THR A 6 -22.57 -1.68 62.47
C THR A 6 -22.80 -1.78 60.97
N THR A 7 -23.65 -0.90 60.44
CA THR A 7 -23.96 -0.72 59.01
C THR A 7 -22.82 0.02 58.29
N LYS A 8 -22.19 -0.63 57.31
CA LYS A 8 -21.25 0.03 56.37
C LYS A 8 -22.06 0.81 55.33
N LYS A 9 -21.82 2.12 55.31
CA LYS A 9 -22.36 3.10 54.35
C LYS A 9 -21.65 2.92 53.00
N ASN A 10 -22.34 2.39 52.00
CA ASN A 10 -21.84 2.30 50.63
C ASN A 10 -21.81 3.70 50.01
N ALA A 11 -20.61 4.23 49.78
CA ALA A 11 -20.40 5.41 48.96
C ALA A 11 -20.68 5.06 47.50
N ALA A 12 -21.68 5.72 46.91
CA ALA A 12 -22.03 5.58 45.50
C ALA A 12 -20.86 6.05 44.63
N LYS A 13 -20.20 5.12 43.93
CA LYS A 13 -19.30 5.42 42.81
C LYS A 13 -20.17 5.86 41.64
N THR A 14 -20.16 7.15 41.34
CA THR A 14 -20.63 7.71 40.07
C THR A 14 -19.77 7.16 38.93
N THR A 15 -20.28 6.13 38.25
CA THR A 15 -19.72 5.63 36.99
C THR A 15 -20.06 6.61 35.87
N LYS A 16 -19.06 7.34 35.37
CA LYS A 16 -19.13 8.09 34.12
C LYS A 16 -19.40 7.09 32.99
N THR A 17 -20.58 7.17 32.38
CA THR A 17 -20.98 6.36 31.21
C THR A 17 -20.11 6.75 30.02
N ALA A 18 -19.31 5.82 29.50
CA ALA A 18 -18.56 6.00 28.27
C ALA A 18 -19.52 6.21 27.07
N PRO A 19 -19.16 7.04 26.07
CA PRO A 19 -20.02 7.30 24.93
C PRO A 19 -20.25 6.01 24.13
N LYS A 20 -21.51 5.74 23.80
CA LYS A 20 -21.91 4.60 22.95
C LYS A 20 -21.24 4.75 21.58
N ARG A 21 -20.33 3.83 21.24
CA ARG A 21 -19.69 3.78 19.91
C ARG A 21 -20.77 3.61 18.84
N SER A 22 -20.98 4.64 18.02
CA SER A 22 -21.79 4.57 16.80
C SER A 22 -21.10 3.59 15.83
N TYR A 23 -21.77 2.48 15.53
CA TYR A 23 -21.25 1.43 14.67
C TYR A 23 -21.65 1.73 13.22
N LEU A 24 -20.73 2.29 12.42
CA LEU A 24 -20.96 2.41 10.98
C LEU A 24 -20.90 1.03 10.34
N LYS A 25 -21.86 0.76 9.48
CA LYS A 25 -21.84 -0.42 8.62
C LYS A 25 -20.84 -0.18 7.49
N GLN A 26 -20.08 -1.22 7.14
CA GLN A 26 -19.13 -1.18 6.02
C GLN A 26 -19.82 -0.89 4.68
N THR A 27 -21.11 -1.21 4.56
CA THR A 27 -21.96 -0.87 3.40
C THR A 27 -22.15 0.62 3.21
N ASP A 28 -22.05 1.39 4.29
CA ASP A 28 -22.28 2.84 4.26
C ASP A 28 -20.97 3.57 3.99
N VAL A 29 -19.88 3.13 4.65
CA VAL A 29 -18.54 3.70 4.52
C VAL A 29 -17.48 2.59 4.50
N PRO A 30 -16.72 2.46 3.39
CA PRO A 30 -15.60 1.53 3.33
C PRO A 30 -14.49 1.93 4.32
N ASN A 31 -13.84 0.94 4.95
CA ASN A 31 -12.71 1.19 5.85
C ASN A 31 -11.37 1.33 5.11
N ALA A 32 -11.36 1.21 3.78
CA ALA A 32 -10.18 1.35 2.92
C ALA A 32 -10.58 2.02 1.60
N SER A 33 -9.60 2.55 0.86
CA SER A 33 -9.82 3.18 -0.46
C SER A 33 -10.14 2.15 -1.55
N LEU A 34 -10.61 2.62 -2.71
CA LEU A 34 -10.81 1.75 -3.88
C LEU A 34 -9.51 1.02 -4.28
N ALA A 35 -8.37 1.70 -4.23
CA ALA A 35 -7.07 1.13 -4.60
C ALA A 35 -6.68 -0.04 -3.68
N ASP A 36 -6.89 0.12 -2.37
CA ASP A 36 -6.71 -0.95 -1.40
C ASP A 36 -7.71 -2.09 -1.60
N ALA A 37 -8.98 -1.75 -1.84
CA ALA A 37 -10.03 -2.73 -2.06
C ALA A 37 -9.80 -3.57 -3.32
N LEU A 38 -9.11 -3.06 -4.34
CA LEU A 38 -8.76 -3.80 -5.55
C LEU A 38 -7.65 -4.84 -5.33
N ARG A 39 -6.94 -4.81 -4.19
CA ARG A 39 -5.87 -5.78 -3.91
C ARG A 39 -6.40 -7.21 -3.85
N ILE A 40 -7.55 -7.44 -3.19
CA ILE A 40 -8.15 -8.77 -3.11
C ILE A 40 -8.56 -9.29 -4.51
N PRO A 41 -9.35 -8.54 -5.30
CA PRO A 41 -9.68 -8.94 -6.66
C PRO A 41 -8.45 -9.28 -7.51
N LYS A 42 -7.41 -8.43 -7.48
CA LYS A 42 -6.15 -8.66 -8.20
C LYS A 42 -5.48 -9.96 -7.76
N ALA A 43 -5.36 -10.19 -6.46
CA ALA A 43 -4.74 -11.40 -5.94
C ALA A 43 -5.50 -12.68 -6.37
N ILE A 44 -6.83 -12.62 -6.43
CA ILE A 44 -7.66 -13.74 -6.90
C ILE A 44 -7.49 -13.96 -8.41
N ASP A 45 -7.42 -12.89 -9.21
CA ASP A 45 -7.24 -13.02 -10.66
C ASP A 45 -5.85 -13.52 -11.04
N GLU A 46 -4.79 -12.96 -10.44
CA GLU A 46 -3.39 -13.27 -10.75
C GLU A 46 -2.98 -14.67 -10.27
N ASN A 47 -3.39 -15.07 -9.05
CA ASN A 47 -2.92 -16.33 -8.45
C ASN A 47 -3.88 -17.51 -8.67
N PHE A 48 -5.17 -17.24 -8.88
CA PHE A 48 -6.20 -18.28 -8.96
C PHE A 48 -7.06 -18.20 -10.24
N GLY A 49 -6.71 -17.31 -11.18
CA GLY A 49 -7.40 -17.18 -12.47
C GLY A 49 -8.85 -16.71 -12.36
N GLY A 50 -9.18 -15.98 -11.28
CA GLY A 50 -10.53 -15.44 -11.08
C GLY A 50 -11.56 -16.45 -10.58
N ARG A 51 -11.10 -17.61 -10.08
CA ARG A 51 -11.96 -18.65 -9.47
C ARG A 51 -12.29 -18.30 -8.01
N ALA A 52 -13.43 -18.79 -7.54
CA ALA A 52 -13.81 -18.65 -6.14
C ALA A 52 -12.76 -19.31 -5.24
N THR A 53 -12.20 -18.55 -4.30
CA THR A 53 -11.00 -18.94 -3.55
C THR A 53 -11.28 -18.82 -2.05
N ALA A 54 -10.76 -19.74 -1.24
CA ALA A 54 -10.94 -19.68 0.21
C ALA A 54 -10.25 -18.42 0.80
N PRO A 55 -10.84 -17.72 1.79
CA PRO A 55 -10.21 -16.52 2.37
C PRO A 55 -8.77 -16.73 2.86
N LEU A 56 -8.47 -17.94 3.35
CA LEU A 56 -7.12 -18.34 3.75
C LEU A 56 -6.12 -18.25 2.60
N GLN A 57 -6.48 -18.77 1.43
CA GLN A 57 -5.64 -18.75 0.24
C GLN A 57 -5.47 -17.33 -0.32
N VAL A 58 -6.55 -16.53 -0.29
CA VAL A 58 -6.50 -15.10 -0.67
C VAL A 58 -5.56 -14.33 0.26
N ALA A 59 -5.61 -14.60 1.57
CA ALA A 59 -4.73 -13.97 2.55
C ALA A 59 -3.24 -14.32 2.32
N LEU A 60 -2.95 -15.60 2.04
CA LEU A 60 -1.61 -16.06 1.69
C LEU A 60 -1.09 -15.38 0.42
N ALA A 61 -1.92 -15.27 -0.62
CA ALA A 61 -1.57 -14.58 -1.86
C ALA A 61 -1.29 -13.07 -1.65
N LEU A 62 -2.04 -12.44 -0.75
CA LEU A 62 -1.86 -11.04 -0.36
C LEU A 62 -0.72 -10.80 0.64
N LYS A 63 -0.10 -11.87 1.16
CA LYS A 63 0.89 -11.82 2.25
C LYS A 63 0.35 -11.11 3.49
N VAL A 64 -0.95 -11.26 3.76
CA VAL A 64 -1.61 -10.73 4.96
C VAL A 64 -1.99 -11.88 5.88
N ASP A 65 -2.05 -11.61 7.18
CA ASP A 65 -2.49 -12.60 8.16
C ASP A 65 -3.97 -13.01 7.90
N PRO A 66 -4.26 -14.31 7.69
CA PRO A 66 -5.63 -14.80 7.48
C PRO A 66 -6.60 -14.49 8.63
N GLY A 67 -6.12 -14.45 9.88
CA GLY A 67 -6.86 -14.05 11.07
C GLY A 67 -6.76 -12.56 11.39
N GLY A 68 -5.90 -11.84 10.68
CA GLY A 68 -5.63 -10.42 10.88
C GLY A 68 -6.84 -9.52 10.69
N SER A 69 -6.76 -8.31 11.26
CA SER A 69 -7.74 -7.25 10.99
C SER A 69 -7.69 -6.79 9.54
N GLN A 70 -6.51 -6.88 8.90
CA GLN A 70 -6.29 -6.37 7.54
C GLN A 70 -7.13 -7.11 6.49
N LEU A 71 -7.21 -8.44 6.53
CA LEU A 71 -8.05 -9.19 5.60
C LEU A 71 -9.53 -8.82 5.77
N ARG A 72 -10.00 -8.65 7.01
CA ARG A 72 -11.38 -8.21 7.30
C ARG A 72 -11.66 -6.79 6.80
N VAL A 73 -10.70 -5.89 6.94
CA VAL A 73 -10.81 -4.50 6.44
C VAL A 73 -10.86 -4.48 4.93
N LEU A 74 -9.91 -5.15 4.26
CA LEU A 74 -9.85 -5.19 2.80
C LEU A 74 -11.07 -5.90 2.22
N SER A 75 -11.44 -7.07 2.72
CA SER A 75 -12.61 -7.81 2.21
C SER A 75 -13.92 -7.05 2.44
N GLY A 76 -14.06 -6.41 3.60
CA GLY A 76 -15.19 -5.53 3.88
C GLY A 76 -15.27 -4.34 2.93
N ALA A 77 -14.13 -3.71 2.61
CA ALA A 77 -14.07 -2.62 1.65
C ALA A 77 -14.35 -3.10 0.21
N SER A 78 -13.73 -4.21 -0.22
CA SER A 78 -13.98 -4.83 -1.53
C SER A 78 -15.44 -5.21 -1.72
N MET A 79 -16.12 -5.69 -0.68
CA MET A 79 -17.55 -5.95 -0.71
C MET A 79 -18.37 -4.65 -0.80
N ALA A 80 -17.99 -3.60 -0.06
CA ALA A 80 -18.67 -2.30 -0.08
C ALA A 80 -18.60 -1.62 -1.46
N PHE A 81 -17.46 -1.73 -2.15
CA PHE A 81 -17.31 -1.28 -3.54
C PHE A 81 -17.93 -2.26 -4.57
N GLY A 82 -18.49 -3.39 -4.12
CA GLY A 82 -19.14 -4.36 -5.00
C GLY A 82 -18.17 -5.16 -5.87
N LEU A 83 -16.91 -5.29 -5.47
CA LEU A 83 -15.87 -5.99 -6.23
C LEU A 83 -15.88 -7.50 -5.98
N ILE A 84 -16.17 -7.92 -4.75
CA ILE A 84 -16.19 -9.33 -4.36
C ILE A 84 -17.51 -9.72 -3.70
N GLU A 85 -17.81 -11.01 -3.78
CA GLU A 85 -18.83 -11.67 -2.97
C GLU A 85 -18.13 -12.64 -2.01
N GLY A 86 -18.56 -12.61 -0.76
CA GLY A 86 -17.90 -13.35 0.32
C GLY A 86 -16.78 -12.54 0.97
N GLY A 87 -16.89 -12.34 2.28
CA GLY A 87 -15.89 -11.64 3.09
C GLY A 87 -14.87 -12.59 3.72
N ALA A 88 -14.05 -12.07 4.63
CA ALA A 88 -13.06 -12.87 5.36
C ALA A 88 -13.64 -14.07 6.14
N GLN A 89 -14.94 -14.09 6.44
CA GLN A 89 -15.62 -15.17 7.18
C GLN A 89 -16.44 -16.09 6.26
N ALA A 90 -16.48 -15.83 4.96
CA ALA A 90 -17.18 -16.68 4.00
C ALA A 90 -16.37 -17.97 3.72
N GLN A 91 -17.03 -19.00 3.19
CA GLN A 91 -16.33 -20.21 2.76
C GLN A 91 -15.41 -19.94 1.56
N THR A 92 -15.86 -19.06 0.66
CA THR A 92 -15.13 -18.65 -0.54
C THR A 92 -15.36 -17.17 -0.82
N ILE A 93 -14.39 -16.57 -1.52
CA ILE A 93 -14.45 -15.22 -2.06
C ILE A 93 -14.47 -15.34 -3.59
N SER A 94 -15.50 -14.78 -4.22
CA SER A 94 -15.67 -14.76 -5.68
C SER A 94 -15.60 -13.33 -6.23
N LEU A 95 -15.13 -13.21 -7.48
CA LEU A 95 -15.12 -11.94 -8.20
C LEU A 95 -16.47 -11.67 -8.85
N THR A 96 -17.00 -10.47 -8.62
CA THR A 96 -18.20 -9.96 -9.31
C THR A 96 -17.91 -9.64 -10.78
N PRO A 97 -18.95 -9.50 -11.63
CA PRO A 97 -18.78 -9.00 -12.99
C PRO A 97 -18.08 -7.62 -13.02
N LEU A 98 -18.40 -6.75 -12.06
CA LEU A 98 -17.81 -5.42 -11.93
C LEU A 98 -16.29 -5.49 -11.72
N ALA A 99 -15.82 -6.35 -10.81
CA ALA A 99 -14.38 -6.54 -10.62
C ALA A 99 -13.70 -7.12 -11.86
N ARG A 100 -14.37 -8.01 -12.61
CA ARG A 100 -13.81 -8.55 -13.87
C ARG A 100 -13.66 -7.45 -14.93
N SER A 101 -14.62 -6.53 -15.04
CA SER A 101 -14.54 -5.38 -15.94
C SER A 101 -13.39 -4.43 -15.59
N ILE A 102 -13.04 -4.28 -14.31
CA ILE A 102 -11.90 -3.46 -13.87
C ILE A 102 -10.55 -4.18 -14.10
N LEU A 103 -10.50 -5.50 -13.88
CA LEU A 103 -9.24 -6.26 -13.97
C LEU A 103 -8.90 -6.69 -15.40
N ARG A 104 -9.91 -6.94 -16.22
CA ARG A 104 -9.78 -7.38 -17.62
C ARG A 104 -10.69 -6.55 -18.53
N PRO A 105 -10.46 -5.23 -18.63
CA PRO A 105 -11.22 -4.38 -19.52
C PRO A 105 -10.93 -4.72 -20.98
N THR A 106 -11.96 -4.66 -21.83
CA THR A 106 -11.80 -4.75 -23.29
C THR A 106 -11.61 -3.37 -23.94
N SER A 107 -11.83 -2.29 -23.20
CA SER A 107 -11.55 -0.90 -23.62
C SER A 107 -11.25 -0.03 -22.39
N GLU A 108 -10.51 1.07 -22.57
CA GLU A 108 -10.22 2.02 -21.49
C GLU A 108 -11.49 2.66 -20.92
N GLU A 109 -12.49 2.91 -21.77
CA GLU A 109 -13.80 3.43 -21.38
C GLU A 109 -14.52 2.46 -20.42
N GLN A 110 -14.37 1.15 -20.63
CA GLN A 110 -14.98 0.14 -19.77
C GLN A 110 -14.33 0.09 -18.38
N ASP A 111 -13.01 0.24 -18.27
CA ASP A 111 -12.32 0.30 -16.97
C ASP A 111 -12.74 1.55 -16.20
N ALA A 112 -12.73 2.72 -16.86
CA ALA A 112 -13.14 3.98 -16.26
C ALA A 112 -14.61 3.93 -15.78
N ALA A 113 -15.53 3.42 -16.60
CA ALA A 113 -16.93 3.26 -16.22
C ALA A 113 -17.10 2.30 -15.02
N ALA A 114 -16.40 1.17 -15.02
CA ALA A 114 -16.50 0.19 -13.93
C ALA A 114 -15.91 0.72 -12.60
N ARG A 115 -14.82 1.49 -12.64
CA ARG A 115 -14.28 2.17 -11.45
C ARG A 115 -15.23 3.22 -10.91
N ARG A 116 -15.87 3.99 -11.78
CA ARG A 116 -16.90 4.97 -11.41
C ARG A 116 -18.10 4.30 -10.75
N GLU A 117 -18.62 3.21 -11.32
CA GLU A 117 -19.71 2.44 -10.71
C GLU A 117 -19.31 1.92 -9.32
N ALA A 118 -18.09 1.39 -9.16
CA ALA A 118 -17.61 0.86 -7.88
C ALA A 118 -17.63 1.92 -6.77
N VAL A 119 -17.12 3.13 -7.04
CA VAL A 119 -17.06 4.23 -6.06
C VAL A 119 -18.43 4.78 -5.67
N LEU A 120 -19.44 4.63 -6.53
CA LEU A 120 -20.81 5.05 -6.25
C LEU A 120 -21.67 3.98 -5.55
N ARG A 121 -21.12 2.80 -5.24
CA ARG A 121 -21.86 1.77 -4.48
C ARG A 121 -22.01 2.09 -3.00
N PRO A 122 -20.98 2.55 -2.26
CA PRO A 122 -21.14 2.90 -0.86
C PRO A 122 -22.04 4.13 -0.70
N ARG A 123 -23.02 4.07 0.21
CA ARG A 123 -24.06 5.11 0.35
C ARG A 123 -23.48 6.50 0.56
N VAL A 124 -22.54 6.65 1.50
CA VAL A 124 -21.98 7.97 1.86
C VAL A 124 -21.15 8.54 0.71
N PHE A 125 -20.42 7.71 -0.02
CA PHE A 125 -19.60 8.16 -1.16
C PHE A 125 -20.50 8.65 -2.29
N LYS A 126 -21.56 7.89 -2.59
CA LYS A 126 -22.57 8.26 -3.58
C LYS A 126 -23.23 9.59 -3.23
N GLU A 127 -23.82 9.69 -2.04
CA GLU A 127 -24.56 10.90 -1.61
C GLU A 127 -23.67 12.14 -1.53
N PHE A 128 -22.41 11.98 -1.11
CA PHE A 128 -21.45 13.08 -1.08
C PHE A 128 -21.08 13.55 -2.49
N LEU A 129 -20.73 12.63 -3.40
CA LEU A 129 -20.34 12.98 -4.76
C LEU A 129 -21.52 13.59 -5.53
N GLU A 130 -22.71 13.01 -5.43
CA GLU A 130 -23.94 13.53 -6.06
C GLU A 130 -24.26 14.96 -5.60
N ARG A 131 -24.04 15.29 -4.32
CA ARG A 131 -24.25 16.64 -3.78
C ARG A 131 -23.31 17.68 -4.39
N TYR A 132 -22.13 17.26 -4.86
CA TYR A 132 -21.11 18.14 -5.45
C TYR A 132 -20.96 17.98 -6.96
N ASP A 133 -21.85 17.25 -7.64
CA ASP A 133 -21.79 17.11 -9.10
C ASP A 133 -21.79 18.49 -9.78
N LYS A 134 -20.82 18.72 -10.66
CA LYS A 134 -20.59 19.98 -11.39
C LYS A 134 -20.23 21.17 -10.49
N HIS A 135 -19.92 20.94 -9.23
CA HIS A 135 -19.48 21.94 -8.29
C HIS A 135 -18.02 21.73 -7.88
N ALA A 136 -17.41 22.78 -7.33
CA ALA A 136 -16.07 22.69 -6.77
C ALA A 136 -16.10 21.78 -5.53
N PHE A 137 -15.09 20.92 -5.40
CA PHE A 137 -14.90 20.08 -4.22
C PHE A 137 -14.77 21.00 -2.99
N PRO A 138 -15.56 20.75 -1.92
CA PRO A 138 -15.59 21.62 -0.75
C PRO A 138 -14.24 21.65 -0.03
N ARG A 139 -13.97 22.76 0.68
CA ARG A 139 -12.84 22.82 1.61
C ARG A 139 -13.01 21.77 2.72
N ALA A 140 -11.90 21.29 3.29
CA ALA A 140 -11.89 20.18 4.23
C ALA A 140 -12.82 20.37 5.44
N ASP A 141 -12.93 21.59 5.95
CA ASP A 141 -13.84 21.98 7.04
C ASP A 141 -15.31 21.80 6.67
N ILE A 142 -15.69 22.22 5.46
CA ILE A 142 -17.06 22.07 4.95
C ILE A 142 -17.34 20.58 4.66
N ALA A 143 -16.37 19.88 4.05
CA ALA A 143 -16.51 18.48 3.70
C ALA A 143 -16.74 17.59 4.93
N VAL A 144 -16.03 17.87 6.03
CA VAL A 144 -16.21 17.16 7.32
C VAL A 144 -17.62 17.38 7.88
N ASN A 145 -18.15 18.60 7.81
CA ASN A 145 -19.52 18.90 8.28
C ASN A 145 -20.57 18.19 7.43
N VAL A 146 -20.37 18.09 6.10
CA VAL A 146 -21.27 17.35 5.21
C VAL A 146 -21.20 15.85 5.50
N LEU A 147 -20.02 15.27 5.72
CA LEU A 147 -19.90 13.87 6.12
C LEU A 147 -20.58 13.59 7.48
N GLU A 148 -20.51 14.54 8.42
CA GLU A 148 -21.22 14.46 9.70
C GLU A 148 -22.75 14.45 9.50
N GLU A 149 -23.27 15.28 8.59
CA GLU A 149 -24.69 15.30 8.19
C GLU A 149 -25.14 13.97 7.55
N LEU A 150 -24.27 13.33 6.77
CA LEU A 150 -24.52 12.02 6.13
C LEU A 150 -24.43 10.83 7.11
N GLY A 151 -24.20 11.11 8.40
CA GLY A 151 -24.20 10.12 9.48
C GLY A 151 -22.82 9.55 9.84
N VAL A 152 -21.74 10.17 9.38
CA VAL A 152 -20.38 9.79 9.79
C VAL A 152 -20.04 10.45 11.13
N PRO A 153 -19.55 9.71 12.14
CA PRO A 153 -19.09 10.31 13.39
C PRO A 153 -17.94 11.27 13.13
N ARG A 154 -18.00 12.45 13.75
CA ARG A 154 -17.00 13.52 13.59
C ARG A 154 -15.55 13.07 13.77
N GLU A 155 -15.30 12.14 14.69
CA GLU A 155 -13.97 11.54 14.93
C GLU A 155 -13.39 10.80 13.71
N LYS A 156 -14.26 10.31 12.82
CA LYS A 156 -13.90 9.53 11.63
C LYS A 156 -14.04 10.32 10.33
N CYS A 157 -14.69 11.49 10.34
CA CYS A 157 -14.96 12.26 9.13
C CYS A 157 -13.69 12.59 8.35
N THR A 158 -12.58 12.92 9.02
CA THR A 158 -11.31 13.22 8.34
C THR A 158 -10.76 11.99 7.60
N GLU A 159 -10.68 10.83 8.25
CA GLU A 159 -10.21 9.59 7.59
C GLU A 159 -11.13 9.17 6.44
N VAL A 160 -12.44 9.39 6.58
CA VAL A 160 -13.43 9.07 5.54
C VAL A 160 -13.28 10.02 4.36
N LEU A 161 -13.02 11.31 4.61
CA LEU A 161 -12.75 12.30 3.59
C LEU A 161 -11.53 11.92 2.75
N ASP A 162 -10.43 11.53 3.40
CA ASP A 162 -9.20 11.14 2.72
C ASP A 162 -9.44 9.93 1.81
N ARG A 163 -10.13 8.90 2.31
CA ARG A 163 -10.49 7.70 1.52
C ARG A 163 -11.44 8.03 0.38
N LEU A 164 -12.38 8.95 0.59
CA LEU A 164 -13.32 9.41 -0.44
C LEU A 164 -12.55 10.14 -1.54
N GLN A 165 -11.66 11.07 -1.20
CA GLN A 165 -10.84 11.80 -2.18
C GLN A 165 -9.94 10.85 -2.98
N GLU A 166 -9.25 9.92 -2.31
CA GLU A 166 -8.41 8.92 -2.96
C GLU A 166 -9.22 8.04 -3.93
N SER A 167 -10.40 7.59 -3.51
CA SER A 167 -11.27 6.76 -4.33
C SER A 167 -11.90 7.54 -5.51
N ALA A 168 -12.32 8.78 -5.27
CA ALA A 168 -12.89 9.65 -6.29
C ALA A 168 -11.84 10.06 -7.35
N ASN A 169 -10.60 10.28 -6.92
CA ASN A 169 -9.47 10.50 -7.83
C ASN A 169 -9.19 9.25 -8.68
N ALA A 170 -9.16 8.06 -8.06
CA ALA A 170 -8.94 6.80 -8.75
C ALA A 170 -10.05 6.45 -9.76
N ALA A 171 -11.28 6.95 -9.57
CA ALA A 171 -12.39 6.81 -10.51
C ALA A 171 -12.46 7.96 -11.55
N GLY A 172 -11.58 8.96 -11.47
CA GLY A 172 -11.58 10.11 -12.38
C GLY A 172 -12.76 11.06 -12.20
N PHE A 173 -13.37 11.11 -11.01
CA PHE A 173 -14.44 12.08 -10.68
C PHE A 173 -13.91 13.48 -10.36
N LEU A 174 -12.62 13.61 -10.06
CA LEU A 174 -11.99 14.87 -9.67
C LEU A 174 -11.18 15.45 -10.83
N GLN A 175 -11.53 16.66 -11.28
CA GLN A 175 -10.78 17.40 -12.31
C GLN A 175 -10.12 18.63 -11.69
N VAL A 176 -8.79 18.71 -11.83
CA VAL A 176 -8.01 19.84 -11.31
C VAL A 176 -8.13 21.01 -12.29
N GLY A 177 -8.84 22.07 -11.90
CA GLY A 177 -8.86 23.35 -12.61
C GLY A 177 -7.68 24.24 -12.20
N LYS A 178 -7.58 25.44 -12.78
CA LYS A 178 -6.50 26.40 -12.49
C LYS A 178 -6.32 26.71 -10.99
N ASP A 179 -7.41 26.83 -10.25
CA ASP A 179 -7.38 27.22 -8.83
C ASP A 179 -8.18 26.27 -7.89
N LYS A 180 -9.02 25.38 -8.44
CA LYS A 180 -9.95 24.55 -7.67
C LYS A 180 -10.17 23.18 -8.34
N THR A 181 -10.38 22.16 -7.52
CA THR A 181 -10.81 20.83 -7.96
C THR A 181 -12.32 20.80 -8.14
N TYR A 182 -12.81 20.27 -9.25
CA TYR A 182 -14.23 20.13 -9.56
C TYR A 182 -14.62 18.66 -9.57
N VAL A 183 -15.86 18.36 -9.17
CA VAL A 183 -16.43 17.01 -9.19
C VAL A 183 -17.33 16.86 -10.41
N PHE A 184 -17.16 15.80 -11.19
CA PHE A 184 -18.02 15.48 -12.34
C PHE A 184 -18.36 14.00 -12.33
N LEU A 185 -19.66 13.65 -12.21
CA LEU A 185 -20.11 12.25 -12.26
C LEU A 185 -20.37 11.72 -13.68
N GLY A 186 -20.62 12.62 -14.63
CA GLY A 186 -20.82 12.26 -16.04
C GLY A 186 -19.51 12.14 -16.82
N ASP A 187 -19.58 11.59 -18.03
CA ASP A 187 -18.45 11.56 -18.96
C ASP A 187 -18.06 12.98 -19.35
N VAL A 188 -17.06 13.51 -18.66
CA VAL A 188 -16.27 14.62 -19.17
C VAL A 188 -15.23 13.99 -20.07
N ALA A 189 -15.43 14.14 -21.38
CA ALA A 189 -14.38 13.94 -22.37
C ALA A 189 -13.13 14.65 -21.85
N ILE A 190 -12.08 13.88 -21.53
CA ILE A 190 -10.83 14.42 -21.03
C ILE A 190 -10.23 15.24 -22.17
N ALA A 191 -10.54 16.53 -22.21
CA ALA A 191 -9.83 17.48 -23.04
C ALA A 191 -8.44 17.63 -22.43
N THR A 192 -7.49 16.85 -22.94
CA THR A 192 -6.07 17.13 -22.84
C THR A 192 -5.85 18.60 -23.21
N PRO A 193 -5.08 19.41 -22.45
CA PRO A 193 -4.74 20.75 -22.86
C PRO A 193 -3.74 20.64 -24.03
N ALA A 194 -4.27 20.47 -25.23
CA ALA A 194 -3.52 20.66 -26.46
C ALA A 194 -3.34 22.16 -26.69
N ASN A 195 -2.11 22.48 -27.04
CA ASN A 195 -1.57 23.80 -27.31
C ASN A 195 -2.51 24.68 -28.14
N GLN A 196 -2.53 25.97 -27.79
CA GLN A 196 -3.21 27.02 -28.55
C GLN A 196 -2.65 27.09 -29.97
N GLU A 197 -3.53 27.06 -30.97
CA GLU A 197 -3.38 27.80 -32.23
C GLU A 197 -4.71 27.80 -33.01
N GLN A 198 -5.31 28.99 -33.09
CA GLN A 198 -6.32 29.41 -34.08
C GLN A 198 -5.60 30.40 -35.03
N PRO A 199 -6.17 30.86 -36.17
CA PRO A 199 -7.36 30.40 -36.91
C PRO A 199 -7.14 30.37 -38.46
N GLY A 200 -8.09 29.83 -39.22
CA GLY A 200 -8.13 30.07 -40.67
C GLY A 200 -9.37 29.53 -41.38
N ALA A 201 -10.25 30.47 -41.78
CA ALA A 201 -11.19 30.50 -42.93
C ALA A 201 -12.07 29.25 -43.22
N LEU A 202 -13.39 29.31 -42.99
CA LEU A 202 -14.46 29.90 -43.83
C LEU A 202 -14.86 29.06 -45.07
N ASP A 203 -16.18 29.02 -45.26
CA ASP A 203 -16.97 28.60 -46.43
C ASP A 203 -17.32 27.11 -46.54
N ASP A 204 -18.49 26.68 -46.99
CA ASP A 204 -19.85 27.23 -47.23
C ASP A 204 -20.67 26.02 -47.74
N ALA A 205 -22.00 26.13 -47.72
CA ALA A 205 -22.97 25.41 -48.56
C ALA A 205 -23.25 23.90 -48.32
N GLY A 206 -24.36 23.66 -47.62
CA GLY A 206 -25.60 23.19 -48.26
C GLY A 206 -25.83 21.69 -48.53
N PRO A 207 -27.11 21.24 -48.63
CA PRO A 207 -27.55 19.89 -48.21
C PRO A 207 -28.09 19.01 -49.37
N GLN A 208 -28.42 17.73 -49.06
CA GLN A 208 -29.51 16.85 -49.59
C GLN A 208 -29.04 15.40 -49.85
N GLN A 209 -29.62 14.39 -49.16
CA GLN A 209 -30.67 13.43 -49.61
C GLN A 209 -30.15 12.40 -50.63
N GLN A 210 -30.48 11.11 -50.67
CA GLN A 210 -31.41 10.17 -50.02
C GLN A 210 -30.94 8.77 -50.48
N ASP A 211 -31.15 7.72 -49.68
CA ASP A 211 -31.82 6.49 -50.10
C ASP A 211 -31.83 5.45 -48.96
N GLU A 212 -33.02 5.30 -48.38
CA GLU A 212 -33.53 4.11 -47.68
C GLU A 212 -34.13 3.13 -48.74
N PRO A 213 -34.61 1.89 -48.46
CA PRO A 213 -35.13 1.41 -47.16
C PRO A 213 -34.84 -0.05 -46.78
N ALA A 214 -35.18 -0.40 -45.52
CA ALA A 214 -36.02 -1.55 -45.12
C ALA A 214 -35.53 -2.31 -43.87
N GLU A 215 -36.15 -1.96 -42.73
CA GLU A 215 -36.41 -2.76 -41.51
C GLU A 215 -37.26 -4.05 -41.80
N PRO A 216 -37.61 -4.97 -40.84
CA PRO A 216 -37.67 -4.80 -39.36
C PRO A 216 -37.28 -6.01 -38.46
N ALA A 217 -37.15 -5.69 -37.16
CA ALA A 217 -37.61 -6.39 -35.94
C ALA A 217 -37.28 -7.89 -35.62
N ALA A 218 -36.82 -8.09 -34.38
CA ALA A 218 -36.64 -9.35 -33.63
C ALA A 218 -37.98 -10.05 -33.26
N PRO A 219 -38.02 -11.33 -32.80
CA PRO A 219 -37.60 -11.74 -31.43
C PRO A 219 -37.01 -13.18 -31.29
N ALA A 220 -36.53 -13.54 -30.08
CA ALA A 220 -36.03 -14.88 -29.68
C ALA A 220 -37.15 -15.78 -29.05
N PRO A 221 -36.86 -16.94 -28.42
CA PRO A 221 -36.48 -18.28 -28.91
C PRO A 221 -37.51 -19.39 -28.49
N PRO A 222 -37.20 -20.71 -28.62
CA PRO A 222 -37.53 -21.63 -27.50
C PRO A 222 -36.56 -22.80 -27.22
N THR A 223 -36.45 -23.09 -25.91
CA THR A 223 -36.53 -24.40 -25.21
C THR A 223 -35.52 -25.53 -25.48
N ALA A 224 -34.71 -25.84 -24.45
CA ALA A 224 -34.13 -27.17 -24.21
C ALA A 224 -34.18 -27.57 -22.71
N VAL A 225 -35.11 -28.50 -22.47
CA VAL A 225 -35.30 -29.58 -21.47
C VAL A 225 -34.22 -29.84 -20.38
N LEU A 226 -34.68 -29.88 -19.12
CA LEU A 226 -34.08 -30.46 -17.88
C LEU A 226 -34.14 -32.00 -17.87
N PRO A 227 -33.30 -32.74 -17.10
CA PRO A 227 -33.72 -33.21 -15.76
C PRO A 227 -32.52 -33.40 -14.76
N PRO A 228 -32.64 -34.09 -13.60
CA PRO A 228 -32.82 -33.45 -12.29
C PRO A 228 -31.74 -33.78 -11.23
N SER A 229 -31.78 -33.02 -10.13
CA SER A 229 -30.95 -33.15 -8.92
C SER A 229 -31.43 -34.26 -7.97
N LEU A 230 -30.49 -34.92 -7.28
CA LEU A 230 -30.56 -35.67 -6.00
C LEU A 230 -29.06 -35.87 -5.58
N SER A 231 -28.55 -35.82 -4.36
CA SER A 231 -29.03 -35.57 -3.00
C SER A 231 -27.78 -35.46 -2.09
N THR A 232 -27.88 -34.65 -1.04
CA THR A 232 -27.27 -34.76 0.31
C THR A 232 -25.97 -35.54 0.51
N LEU A 233 -24.99 -34.92 1.17
CA LEU A 233 -24.40 -35.41 2.43
C LEU A 233 -23.76 -34.25 3.23
N ALA A 234 -24.11 -34.19 4.51
CA ALA A 234 -23.68 -33.21 5.50
C ALA A 234 -22.29 -33.56 6.07
N PRO A 235 -21.66 -32.65 6.86
CA PRO A 235 -20.21 -32.64 7.11
C PRO A 235 -19.80 -33.45 8.34
N LEU A 236 -18.59 -34.03 8.28
CA LEU A 236 -17.89 -34.53 9.46
C LEU A 236 -17.12 -33.39 10.13
N THR A 237 -17.66 -33.00 11.28
CA THR A 237 -17.06 -32.12 12.28
C THR A 237 -15.87 -32.80 12.94
N THR A 238 -14.72 -32.12 13.01
CA THR A 238 -13.79 -32.27 14.14
C THR A 238 -13.25 -30.89 14.56
N PRO A 239 -13.16 -30.59 15.86
CA PRO A 239 -12.70 -29.30 16.36
C PRO A 239 -11.21 -29.39 16.72
N ASN A 240 -10.32 -28.68 16.04
CA ASN A 240 -8.93 -28.55 16.49
C ASN A 240 -8.52 -27.08 16.67
N SER A 241 -8.04 -26.84 17.88
CA SER A 241 -7.62 -25.61 18.55
C SER A 241 -6.30 -25.00 18.04
N ASP A 242 -6.05 -24.99 16.73
CA ASP A 242 -4.72 -24.67 16.15
C ASP A 242 -4.53 -23.22 15.64
N VAL A 243 -5.49 -22.32 15.86
CA VAL A 243 -5.46 -20.96 15.26
C VAL A 243 -4.32 -20.09 15.81
N SER A 244 -3.86 -20.33 17.05
CA SER A 244 -2.81 -19.53 17.69
C SER A 244 -1.39 -19.82 17.17
N HIS A 245 -1.13 -21.05 16.72
CA HIS A 245 0.18 -21.41 16.16
C HIS A 245 0.38 -20.86 14.74
N ASN A 246 -0.67 -20.81 13.92
CA ASN A 246 -0.55 -20.39 12.52
C ASN A 246 -0.21 -18.90 12.32
N ALA A 247 -0.77 -17.99 13.14
CA ALA A 247 -0.45 -16.55 13.05
C ALA A 247 1.01 -16.24 13.46
N THR A 248 1.51 -16.93 14.49
CA THR A 248 2.91 -16.84 14.92
C THR A 248 3.84 -17.34 13.83
N MET A 249 3.46 -18.41 13.12
CA MET A 249 4.23 -18.92 11.99
C MET A 249 4.26 -17.96 10.80
N VAL A 250 3.16 -17.28 10.45
CA VAL A 250 3.14 -16.33 9.31
C VAL A 250 4.00 -15.09 9.61
N ALA A 251 3.93 -14.53 10.81
CA ALA A 251 4.80 -13.43 11.22
C ALA A 251 6.27 -13.86 11.26
N ALA A 252 6.55 -15.06 11.77
CA ALA A 252 7.90 -15.63 11.75
C ALA A 252 8.43 -15.85 10.33
N VAL A 253 7.60 -16.27 9.38
CA VAL A 253 7.98 -16.44 7.96
C VAL A 253 8.22 -15.10 7.27
N ALA A 254 7.41 -14.08 7.54
CA ALA A 254 7.63 -12.73 6.99
C ALA A 254 8.89 -12.07 7.58
N ASP A 255 9.11 -12.23 8.89
CA ASP A 255 10.34 -11.79 9.54
C ASP A 255 11.55 -12.58 9.04
N ASP A 256 11.43 -13.87 8.80
CA ASP A 256 12.48 -14.70 8.19
C ASP A 256 12.83 -14.24 6.77
N ALA A 257 11.82 -13.96 5.95
CA ALA A 257 12.02 -13.45 4.59
C ALA A 257 12.69 -12.06 4.61
N ARG A 258 12.28 -11.17 5.52
CA ARG A 258 12.93 -9.86 5.71
C ARG A 258 14.34 -10.01 6.25
N ARG A 259 14.59 -10.94 7.18
CA ARG A 259 15.90 -11.18 7.80
C ARG A 259 16.99 -11.50 6.79
N ARG A 260 16.63 -12.15 5.69
CA ARG A 260 17.51 -12.53 4.59
C ARG A 260 17.77 -11.39 3.59
N LYS A 261 16.95 -10.35 3.57
CA LYS A 261 17.10 -9.21 2.65
C LYS A 261 18.10 -8.20 3.21
N VAL A 262 19.14 -7.90 2.44
CA VAL A 262 20.17 -6.94 2.79
C VAL A 262 20.15 -5.78 1.81
N PHE A 263 19.89 -4.60 2.34
CA PHE A 263 19.93 -3.38 1.57
C PHE A 263 21.38 -2.99 1.27
N VAL A 264 21.71 -2.64 0.04
CA VAL A 264 23.05 -2.17 -0.33
C VAL A 264 22.94 -0.78 -0.92
N THR A 265 23.56 0.19 -0.26
CA THR A 265 23.67 1.55 -0.80
C THR A 265 24.96 1.68 -1.59
N HIS A 266 24.91 2.56 -2.57
CA HIS A 266 26.08 2.94 -3.36
C HIS A 266 26.07 4.46 -3.47
N GLY A 267 27.23 5.08 -3.34
CA GLY A 267 27.35 6.49 -3.70
C GLY A 267 27.28 6.68 -5.22
N LYS A 268 28.04 7.66 -5.72
CA LYS A 268 28.29 7.79 -7.16
C LYS A 268 29.09 6.60 -7.70
N ASP A 269 29.92 6.00 -6.84
CA ASP A 269 30.72 4.83 -7.19
C ASP A 269 29.90 3.53 -7.03
N LYS A 270 29.89 2.73 -8.09
CA LYS A 270 29.16 1.46 -8.17
C LYS A 270 30.10 0.26 -8.29
N THR A 271 31.41 0.48 -8.27
CA THR A 271 32.44 -0.55 -8.39
C THR A 271 32.20 -1.74 -7.44
N PHE A 272 31.81 -1.46 -6.21
CA PHE A 272 31.63 -2.47 -5.17
C PHE A 272 30.25 -3.13 -5.14
N VAL A 273 29.28 -2.63 -5.89
CA VAL A 273 27.89 -3.14 -5.85
C VAL A 273 27.83 -4.61 -6.26
N ASP A 274 28.43 -4.96 -7.38
CA ASP A 274 28.36 -6.34 -7.91
C ASP A 274 29.20 -7.34 -7.09
N PRO A 275 30.43 -7.00 -6.63
CA PRO A 275 31.15 -7.82 -5.65
C PRO A 275 30.32 -8.10 -4.38
N ILE A 276 29.70 -7.06 -3.79
CA ILE A 276 28.89 -7.21 -2.57
C ILE A 276 27.67 -8.10 -2.83
N LYS A 277 26.98 -7.95 -3.96
CA LYS A 277 25.85 -8.83 -4.34
C LYS A 277 26.26 -10.29 -4.36
N ARG A 278 27.37 -10.61 -5.03
CA ARG A 278 27.87 -11.99 -5.10
C ARG A 278 28.18 -12.54 -3.71
N MET A 279 28.83 -11.76 -2.86
CA MET A 279 29.12 -12.15 -1.47
C MET A 279 27.85 -12.43 -0.67
N LEU A 280 26.82 -11.58 -0.82
CA LEU A 280 25.52 -11.78 -0.18
C LEU A 280 24.83 -13.06 -0.68
N GLU A 281 24.83 -13.30 -1.99
CA GLU A 281 24.25 -14.51 -2.59
C GLU A 281 24.95 -15.78 -2.08
N TYR A 282 26.29 -15.79 -2.00
CA TYR A 282 27.04 -16.89 -1.36
C TYR A 282 26.69 -17.07 0.12
N GLY A 283 26.35 -15.99 0.82
CA GLY A 283 25.88 -16.00 2.20
C GLY A 283 24.41 -16.41 2.36
N GLU A 284 23.70 -16.78 1.29
CA GLU A 284 22.24 -17.03 1.24
C GLU A 284 21.40 -15.81 1.67
N LEU A 285 21.92 -14.61 1.42
CA LEU A 285 21.26 -13.34 1.64
C LEU A 285 20.81 -12.75 0.29
N GLU A 286 19.69 -12.05 0.29
CA GLU A 286 19.09 -11.44 -0.91
C GLU A 286 19.48 -9.96 -0.97
N PRO A 287 20.33 -9.55 -1.93
CA PRO A 287 20.72 -8.15 -2.06
C PRO A 287 19.57 -7.30 -2.65
N ILE A 288 19.23 -6.20 -1.96
CA ILE A 288 18.34 -5.17 -2.47
C ILE A 288 19.17 -3.92 -2.75
N VAL A 289 19.38 -3.61 -4.02
CA VAL A 289 20.16 -2.45 -4.45
C VAL A 289 19.21 -1.37 -4.93
N SER A 290 19.15 -0.24 -4.21
CA SER A 290 18.36 0.88 -4.70
C SER A 290 19.12 1.61 -5.79
N VAL A 291 18.57 1.62 -7.00
CA VAL A 291 19.07 2.48 -8.05
C VAL A 291 18.52 3.88 -7.80
N GLU A 292 19.42 4.83 -7.51
CA GLU A 292 19.18 6.28 -7.43
C GLU A 292 18.73 6.85 -8.80
N ARG A 293 17.53 6.49 -9.25
CA ARG A 293 16.87 7.09 -10.40
C ARG A 293 15.52 7.63 -9.95
N THR A 294 15.33 8.93 -10.11
CA THR A 294 14.03 9.59 -9.95
C THR A 294 13.08 9.01 -10.99
N SER A 295 11.96 8.43 -10.55
CA SER A 295 10.81 8.25 -11.42
C SER A 295 9.91 9.46 -11.30
N VAL A 296 9.13 9.78 -12.35
CA VAL A 296 8.20 10.92 -12.36
C VAL A 296 7.22 10.88 -11.18
N SER A 297 6.98 9.69 -10.61
CA SER A 297 5.96 9.45 -9.58
C SER A 297 6.50 9.27 -8.16
N LYS A 298 7.81 9.16 -7.94
CA LYS A 298 8.35 8.94 -6.59
C LYS A 298 9.72 9.59 -6.37
N PRO A 299 9.88 10.43 -5.32
CA PRO A 299 11.16 10.96 -4.92
C PRO A 299 12.18 9.86 -4.60
N VAL A 300 13.47 10.11 -4.88
CA VAL A 300 14.56 9.17 -4.58
C VAL A 300 14.63 8.81 -3.09
N PRO A 301 14.54 9.75 -2.13
CA PRO A 301 14.57 9.41 -0.70
C PRO A 301 13.44 8.45 -0.29
N ASP A 302 12.23 8.62 -0.80
CA ASP A 302 11.09 7.75 -0.47
C ASP A 302 11.29 6.33 -1.00
N LYS A 303 11.91 6.20 -2.18
CA LYS A 303 12.24 4.91 -2.74
C LYS A 303 13.30 4.19 -1.88
N VAL A 304 14.37 4.90 -1.52
CA VAL A 304 15.42 4.38 -0.63
C VAL A 304 14.82 3.92 0.70
N MET A 305 13.95 4.73 1.31
CA MET A 305 13.31 4.38 2.58
C MET A 305 12.40 3.15 2.49
N ASP A 306 11.67 2.98 1.39
CA ASP A 306 10.82 1.80 1.20
C ASP A 306 11.64 0.54 0.95
N ASP A 307 12.71 0.62 0.15
CA ASP A 307 13.65 -0.49 -0.06
C ASP A 307 14.33 -0.88 1.27
N MET A 308 14.68 0.10 2.09
CA MET A 308 15.20 -0.12 3.42
C MET A 308 14.18 -0.83 4.33
N ARG A 309 12.92 -0.38 4.36
CA ARG A 309 11.86 -1.01 5.17
C ARG A 309 11.53 -2.43 4.73
N MET A 310 11.78 -2.79 3.48
CA MET A 310 11.62 -4.16 2.98
C MET A 310 12.80 -5.07 3.32
N SER A 311 13.93 -4.50 3.75
CA SER A 311 15.15 -5.22 4.12
C SER A 311 15.23 -5.44 5.63
N GLY A 312 16.06 -6.39 6.06
CA GLY A 312 16.31 -6.68 7.47
C GLY A 312 17.70 -6.26 7.96
N ALA A 313 18.59 -5.90 7.04
CA ALA A 313 19.94 -5.43 7.31
C ALA A 313 20.41 -4.49 6.20
N ALA A 314 21.54 -3.80 6.39
CA ALA A 314 22.14 -2.96 5.36
C ALA A 314 23.66 -3.01 5.29
N ILE A 315 24.20 -2.79 4.10
CA ILE A 315 25.60 -2.45 3.85
C ILE A 315 25.60 -1.07 3.20
N ILE A 316 26.17 -0.10 3.91
CA ILE A 316 26.18 1.30 3.46
C ILE A 316 27.57 1.64 2.99
N HIS A 317 27.70 2.02 1.72
CA HIS A 317 28.97 2.46 1.15
C HIS A 317 29.23 3.93 1.50
N VAL A 318 30.37 4.20 2.13
CA VAL A 318 30.77 5.53 2.56
C VAL A 318 32.08 5.91 1.87
N ASP A 319 31.97 6.82 0.91
CA ASP A 319 33.10 7.41 0.20
C ASP A 319 33.21 8.93 0.46
N ALA A 320 34.39 9.48 0.20
CA ALA A 320 34.64 10.91 0.25
C ALA A 320 33.90 11.63 -0.88
N GLU A 321 33.15 12.68 -0.56
CA GLU A 321 32.55 13.54 -1.59
C GLU A 321 33.52 14.65 -2.02
N ARG A 322 34.19 15.30 -1.06
CA ARG A 322 35.20 16.34 -1.30
C ARG A 322 36.26 16.30 -0.21
N ILE A 323 37.51 16.61 -0.59
CA ILE A 323 38.59 16.88 0.35
C ILE A 323 38.80 18.39 0.34
N LEU A 324 38.43 19.07 1.43
CA LEU A 324 38.71 20.48 1.63
C LEU A 324 40.01 20.63 2.41
N LYS A 325 40.92 21.48 1.96
CA LYS A 325 42.07 21.89 2.76
C LYS A 325 41.69 23.17 3.48
N ASP A 326 41.79 23.15 4.81
CA ASP A 326 41.70 24.36 5.61
C ASP A 326 42.98 25.21 5.45
N ASP A 327 42.94 26.47 5.86
CA ASP A 327 44.08 27.40 5.76
C ASP A 327 45.33 26.91 6.52
N ASP A 328 45.16 26.02 7.51
CA ASP A 328 46.21 25.29 8.23
C ASP A 328 46.74 24.04 7.49
N SER A 329 46.43 23.87 6.20
CA SER A 329 46.78 22.68 5.38
C SER A 329 46.21 21.35 5.89
N ASN A 330 45.22 21.38 6.79
CA ASN A 330 44.53 20.19 7.28
C ASN A 330 43.46 19.74 6.27
N GLU A 331 43.53 18.47 5.85
CA GLU A 331 42.56 17.86 4.94
C GLU A 331 41.30 17.41 5.70
N HIS A 332 40.17 18.07 5.41
CA HIS A 332 38.83 17.71 5.85
C HIS A 332 38.10 16.95 4.75
N VAL A 333 37.96 15.65 4.95
CA VAL A 333 37.16 14.77 4.07
C VAL A 333 35.69 14.93 4.43
N ILE A 334 34.89 15.46 3.51
CA ILE A 334 33.44 15.63 3.66
C ILE A 334 32.73 14.41 3.07
N ILE A 335 31.83 13.83 3.85
CA ILE A 335 30.94 12.74 3.45
C ILE A 335 29.69 13.31 2.78
N ASN A 336 29.18 12.60 1.80
CA ASN A 336 27.92 12.96 1.14
C ASN A 336 26.75 13.02 2.15
N PRO A 337 26.00 14.14 2.23
CA PRO A 337 24.83 14.26 3.11
C PRO A 337 23.78 13.16 2.92
N ASN A 338 23.61 12.63 1.71
CA ASN A 338 22.66 11.53 1.46
C ASN A 338 23.06 10.26 2.21
N VAL A 339 24.35 9.96 2.27
CA VAL A 339 24.88 8.80 2.99
C VAL A 339 24.62 8.95 4.49
N LEU A 340 24.66 10.17 5.04
CA LEU A 340 24.31 10.40 6.45
C LEU A 340 22.84 10.11 6.74
N ILE A 341 21.93 10.40 5.81
CA ILE A 341 20.50 10.08 5.93
C ILE A 341 20.31 8.56 5.94
N GLU A 342 21.02 7.84 5.06
CA GLU A 342 20.98 6.38 4.99
C GLU A 342 21.51 5.73 6.28
N ILE A 343 22.62 6.23 6.82
CA ILE A 343 23.17 5.75 8.10
C ILE A 343 22.17 5.98 9.23
N GLY A 344 21.58 7.17 9.30
CA GLY A 344 20.55 7.47 10.31
C GLY A 344 19.32 6.55 10.20
N ALA A 345 18.84 6.28 8.99
CA ALA A 345 17.75 5.36 8.74
C ALA A 345 18.12 3.91 9.08
N ALA A 346 19.34 3.47 8.76
CA ALA A 346 19.81 2.12 9.08
C ALA A 346 19.91 1.88 10.58
N MET A 347 20.38 2.88 11.34
CA MET A 347 20.37 2.83 12.80
C MET A 347 18.95 2.64 13.35
N ALA A 348 17.97 3.36 12.79
CA ALA A 348 16.58 3.27 13.21
C ALA A 348 15.90 1.94 12.81
N PHE A 349 16.16 1.41 11.61
CA PHE A 349 15.47 0.23 11.09
C PHE A 349 16.15 -1.10 11.42
N TYR A 350 17.47 -1.13 11.55
CA TYR A 350 18.23 -2.38 11.66
C TYR A 350 18.95 -2.54 13.00
N GLY A 351 18.99 -1.49 13.83
CA GLY A 351 19.69 -1.52 15.12
C GLY A 351 21.18 -1.81 14.92
N ARG A 352 21.60 -3.06 15.13
CA ARG A 352 23.01 -3.50 14.92
C ARG A 352 23.22 -4.32 13.63
N ARG A 353 22.17 -4.59 12.86
CA ARG A 353 22.26 -5.38 11.61
C ARG A 353 22.63 -4.50 10.42
N PHE A 354 23.66 -3.67 10.52
CA PHE A 354 24.19 -2.94 9.37
C PHE A 354 25.70 -2.77 9.46
N VAL A 355 26.34 -2.62 8.32
CA VAL A 355 27.80 -2.44 8.19
C VAL A 355 28.07 -1.18 7.38
N LEU A 356 29.04 -0.39 7.84
CA LEU A 356 29.58 0.71 7.07
C LEU A 356 30.79 0.22 6.29
N LEU A 357 30.75 0.28 4.95
CA LEU A 357 31.91 0.03 4.10
C LEU A 357 32.56 1.37 3.79
N VAL A 358 33.64 1.68 4.50
CA VAL A 358 34.24 3.03 4.53
C VAL A 358 35.56 3.05 3.77
N ARG A 359 35.74 4.02 2.88
CA ARG A 359 37.05 4.21 2.23
C ARG A 359 38.09 4.66 3.25
N ASP A 360 39.28 4.07 3.18
CA ASP A 360 40.37 4.46 4.06
C ASP A 360 40.73 5.95 3.90
N GLY A 361 41.02 6.62 5.01
CA GLY A 361 41.19 8.08 5.06
C GLY A 361 39.90 8.89 5.24
N VAL A 362 38.70 8.32 5.05
CA VAL A 362 37.44 9.00 5.40
C VAL A 362 37.27 9.03 6.92
N LYS A 363 37.05 10.23 7.47
CA LYS A 363 36.76 10.45 8.88
C LYS A 363 35.25 10.54 9.10
N LEU A 364 34.69 9.58 9.83
CA LEU A 364 33.29 9.62 10.24
C LEU A 364 33.06 10.67 11.36
N PRO A 365 31.90 11.36 11.37
CA PRO A 365 31.46 12.19 12.49
C PRO A 365 31.51 11.43 13.83
N SER A 366 31.76 12.15 14.93
CA SER A 366 31.90 11.55 16.28
C SER A 366 30.75 10.61 16.67
N ASN A 367 29.52 10.95 16.28
CA ASN A 367 28.32 10.15 16.55
C ASN A 367 28.29 8.79 15.83
N LEU A 368 29.14 8.61 14.81
CA LEU A 368 29.20 7.40 13.97
C LEU A 368 30.46 6.55 14.21
N GLN A 369 31.45 7.05 14.96
CA GLN A 369 32.73 6.36 15.21
C GLN A 369 32.59 5.09 16.07
N GLY A 370 31.46 4.89 16.74
CA GLY A 370 31.17 3.68 17.52
C GLY A 370 30.47 2.57 16.73
N LEU A 371 30.21 2.77 15.44
CA LEU A 371 29.55 1.80 14.58
C LEU A 371 30.57 0.83 13.97
N PHE A 372 30.12 -0.39 13.67
CA PHE A 372 30.98 -1.35 12.99
C PHE A 372 31.25 -0.90 11.55
N GLU A 373 32.52 -0.74 11.22
CA GLU A 373 32.99 -0.34 9.90
C GLU A 373 34.01 -1.33 9.34
N VAL A 374 33.93 -1.58 8.05
CA VAL A 374 34.95 -2.28 7.26
C VAL A 374 35.64 -1.25 6.40
N ARG A 375 36.95 -1.12 6.56
CA ARG A 375 37.76 -0.17 5.78
C ARG A 375 38.36 -0.86 4.55
N TYR A 376 38.29 -0.19 3.41
CA TYR A 376 38.89 -0.68 2.16
C TYR A 376 39.84 0.37 1.56
N LYS A 377 40.79 -0.10 0.74
CA LYS A 377 41.81 0.75 0.09
C LYS A 377 41.74 0.59 -1.43
N GLY A 378 41.94 1.71 -2.14
CA GLY A 378 41.91 1.74 -3.61
C GLY A 378 40.52 1.44 -4.18
N ASP A 379 40.50 0.74 -5.32
CA ASP A 379 39.28 0.46 -6.10
C ASP A 379 38.83 -1.01 -5.99
N THR A 380 39.42 -1.77 -5.07
CA THR A 380 39.12 -3.19 -4.85
C THR A 380 38.99 -3.50 -3.37
N LEU A 381 38.12 -4.45 -3.02
CA LEU A 381 38.12 -5.04 -1.69
C LEU A 381 39.34 -5.95 -1.55
N ASP A 382 40.23 -5.64 -0.62
CA ASP A 382 41.36 -6.51 -0.29
C ASP A 382 40.87 -7.75 0.48
N ALA A 383 41.77 -8.72 0.68
CA ALA A 383 41.43 -9.98 1.35
C ALA A 383 40.90 -9.75 2.76
N ASP A 384 41.49 -8.79 3.49
CA ASP A 384 41.12 -8.46 4.87
C ASP A 384 39.73 -7.83 4.93
N ALA A 385 39.43 -6.81 4.11
CA ALA A 385 38.10 -6.21 4.06
C ALA A 385 37.03 -7.20 3.59
N THR A 386 37.36 -8.07 2.63
CA THR A 386 36.47 -9.12 2.14
C THR A 386 36.12 -10.09 3.26
N MET A 387 37.11 -10.53 4.04
CA MET A 387 36.90 -11.45 5.15
C MET A 387 36.08 -10.82 6.28
N GLN A 388 36.39 -9.57 6.67
CA GLN A 388 35.62 -8.83 7.66
C GLN A 388 34.15 -8.65 7.21
N LEU A 389 33.94 -8.37 5.92
CA LEU A 389 32.60 -8.21 5.38
C LEU A 389 31.81 -9.53 5.39
N LEU A 390 32.45 -10.66 5.06
CA LEU A 390 31.83 -11.99 5.17
C LEU A 390 31.50 -12.36 6.63
N GLU A 391 32.40 -12.05 7.57
CA GLU A 391 32.15 -12.27 9.00
C GLU A 391 30.97 -11.43 9.49
N ALA A 392 30.89 -10.18 9.07
CA ALA A 392 29.79 -9.30 9.40
C ALA A 392 28.46 -9.78 8.78
N MET A 393 28.46 -10.25 7.52
CA MET A 393 27.29 -10.86 6.88
C MET A 393 26.82 -12.11 7.64
N ARG A 394 27.75 -12.94 8.12
CA ARG A 394 27.42 -14.10 8.97
C ARG A 394 26.81 -13.66 10.30
N GLU A 395 27.36 -12.64 10.95
CA GLU A 395 26.83 -12.11 12.21
C GLU A 395 25.46 -11.47 12.03
N MET A 396 25.20 -10.80 10.90
CA MET A 396 23.85 -10.32 10.57
C MET A 396 22.84 -11.46 10.61
N LYS A 397 23.16 -12.67 10.10
CA LYS A 397 22.23 -13.81 10.12
C LYS A 397 21.87 -14.27 11.54
N THR A 398 22.76 -14.11 12.52
CA THR A 398 22.54 -14.56 13.90
C THR A 398 21.80 -13.52 14.75
N LEU A 399 21.90 -12.23 14.40
CA LEU A 399 21.27 -11.15 15.16
C LEU A 399 19.73 -11.09 14.96
N PRO A 400 18.94 -10.84 16.03
CA PRO A 400 17.51 -10.61 15.91
C PRO A 400 17.19 -9.30 15.19
N LEU A 401 16.06 -9.24 14.45
CA LEU A 401 15.51 -7.96 13.99
C LEU A 401 15.16 -7.10 15.20
N PRO A 402 15.38 -5.77 15.14
CA PRO A 402 14.96 -4.89 16.22
C PRO A 402 13.45 -5.02 16.44
N THR A 403 13.07 -5.36 17.67
CA THR A 403 11.66 -5.46 18.07
C THR A 403 11.10 -4.04 18.17
N LYS A 404 9.83 -3.80 17.78
CA LYS A 404 9.16 -2.48 17.81
C LYS A 404 9.01 -1.85 19.23
N VAL A 405 9.75 -2.33 20.22
CA VAL A 405 9.72 -1.82 21.59
C VAL A 405 10.92 -0.89 21.76
N GLY A 406 10.67 0.42 21.65
CA GLY A 406 11.61 1.45 22.10
C GLY A 406 12.15 2.36 21.00
N LEU A 407 11.29 3.24 20.48
CA LEU A 407 11.63 4.62 20.16
C LEU A 407 10.64 5.51 20.88
#